data_AF-A0A3P5XFE2-F1
#
_entry.id   AF-A0A3P5XFE2-F1
#
_cell.length_a   1.000
_cell.length_b   1.000
_cell.length_c   1.000
_cell.angle_alpha   90.00
_cell.angle_beta   90.00
_cell.angle_gamma   90.00
#
_symmetry.space_group_name_H-M   'P 1'
#
loop_
_entity.id
_entity.type
_entity.pdbx_description
1 polymer ?
#
loop_
_entity_poly.entity_id
_entity_poly.type
_entity_poly.pdbx_seq_one_letter_code
_entity_poly.pdbx_strand_id
1 'polypeptide(L)'
;MPLELCSISLLVVIVLLWTGNKRLIDFVFFAGIGGALQAMATPVLDVGFPHFRYFHFFYTHIGIIVTAFYFTWMKGYMPTFNGVIKTMVALNILLPIIVVTNVLFNGNYMFLREKPVDGSLLDFLGPYPWYILSLQCVAFIVFSCLWLLFRKWNKLIRSR
;
A
#
# COMPACT_ATOMS: atom_id res chain seq x y z
N MET A 1 2.61 -11.01 9.72
CA MET A 1 2.18 -10.05 10.76
C MET A 1 0.88 -9.39 10.31
N PRO A 2 -0.20 -9.41 11.13
CA PRO A 2 -1.55 -9.08 10.66
C PRO A 2 -1.78 -7.58 10.40
N LEU A 3 -0.96 -6.70 10.98
CA LEU A 3 -1.12 -5.23 10.89
C LEU A 3 -0.15 -4.56 9.93
N GLU A 4 0.51 -5.33 9.07
CA GLU A 4 1.28 -4.76 7.97
C GLU A 4 0.35 -4.12 6.93
N LEU A 5 0.84 -3.09 6.24
CA LEU A 5 0.06 -2.38 5.23
C LEU A 5 -0.50 -3.34 4.17
N CYS A 6 0.30 -4.29 3.69
CA CYS A 6 -0.13 -5.30 2.72
C CYS A 6 -1.23 -6.22 3.27
N SER A 7 -1.15 -6.62 4.55
CA SER A 7 -2.18 -7.42 5.21
C SER A 7 -3.49 -6.66 5.33
N ILE A 8 -3.42 -5.38 5.71
CA ILE A 8 -4.58 -4.48 5.75
C ILE A 8 -5.16 -4.28 4.35
N SER A 9 -4.34 -4.04 3.34
CA SER A 9 -4.76 -3.92 1.93
C SER A 9 -5.44 -5.19 1.43
N LEU A 10 -4.95 -6.37 1.80
CA LEU A 10 -5.59 -7.64 1.44
C LEU A 10 -6.99 -7.77 2.06
N LEU A 11 -7.15 -7.41 3.34
CA LEU A 11 -8.46 -7.38 3.99
C LEU A 11 -9.40 -6.38 3.30
N VAL A 12 -8.92 -5.19 2.97
CA VAL A 12 -9.71 -4.17 2.27
C VAL A 12 -10.10 -4.66 0.87
N VAL A 13 -9.21 -5.37 0.17
CA VAL A 13 -9.50 -6.02 -1.13
C VAL A 13 -10.62 -7.05 -0.98
N ILE A 14 -10.57 -7.92 0.03
CA ILE A 14 -11.62 -8.92 0.29
C ILE A 14 -12.96 -8.22 0.53
N VAL A 15 -12.99 -7.20 1.39
CA VAL A 15 -14.21 -6.43 1.68
C VAL A 15 -14.71 -5.69 0.44
N LEU A 16 -13.81 -5.12 -0.36
CA LEU A 16 -14.15 -4.44 -1.61
C LEU A 16 -14.78 -5.40 -2.63
N LEU A 17 -14.21 -6.59 -2.80
CA LEU A 17 -14.74 -7.61 -3.71
C LEU A 17 -16.09 -8.15 -3.24
N TRP A 18 -16.25 -8.34 -1.94
CA TRP A 18 -17.50 -8.82 -1.34
C TRP A 18 -18.64 -7.78 -1.42
N THR A 19 -18.34 -6.52 -1.10
CA THR A 19 -19.36 -5.47 -0.95
C THR A 19 -19.53 -4.57 -2.18
N GLY A 20 -18.53 -4.52 -3.07
CA GLY A 20 -18.47 -3.54 -4.15
C GLY A 20 -18.39 -2.09 -3.67
N ASN A 21 -18.06 -1.84 -2.40
CA ASN A 21 -18.09 -0.51 -1.82
C ASN A 21 -17.03 0.41 -2.43
N LYS A 22 -17.49 1.36 -3.24
CA LYS A 22 -16.63 2.31 -3.98
C LYS A 22 -15.71 3.15 -3.09
N ARG A 23 -16.03 3.31 -1.80
CA ARG A 23 -15.18 4.07 -0.85
C ARG A 23 -13.84 3.41 -0.60
N LEU A 24 -13.74 2.09 -0.80
CA LEU A 24 -12.52 1.31 -0.57
C LEU A 24 -11.58 1.30 -1.78
N ILE A 25 -12.10 1.63 -2.97
CA ILE A 25 -11.32 1.56 -4.22
C ILE A 25 -10.14 2.53 -4.16
N ASP A 26 -10.35 3.76 -3.66
CA ASP A 26 -9.27 4.75 -3.51
C ASP A 26 -8.09 4.15 -2.69
N PHE A 27 -8.39 3.53 -1.55
CA PHE A 27 -7.36 2.93 -0.69
C PHE A 27 -6.65 1.74 -1.36
N VAL A 28 -7.40 0.82 -1.97
CA VAL A 28 -6.83 -0.34 -2.67
C VAL A 28 -5.98 0.10 -3.86
N PHE A 29 -6.41 1.13 -4.57
CA PHE A 29 -5.69 1.64 -5.72
C PHE A 29 -4.38 2.32 -5.31
N PHE A 30 -4.40 3.24 -4.34
CA PHE A 30 -3.20 3.99 -3.97
C PHE A 30 -2.31 3.21 -3.00
N ALA A 31 -2.81 2.89 -1.81
CA ALA A 31 -2.03 2.20 -0.78
C ALA A 31 -1.78 0.74 -1.17
N GLY A 32 -2.77 0.07 -1.76
CA GLY A 32 -2.61 -1.33 -2.20
C GLY A 32 -1.59 -1.49 -3.31
N ILE A 33 -1.67 -0.72 -4.42
CA ILE A 33 -0.66 -0.80 -5.49
C ILE A 33 0.70 -0.30 -4.99
N GLY A 34 0.74 0.87 -4.33
CA GLY A 34 2.01 1.46 -3.88
C GLY A 34 2.76 0.56 -2.90
N GLY A 35 2.05 0.02 -1.90
CA GLY A 35 2.61 -0.92 -0.93
C GLY A 35 2.99 -2.25 -1.59
N ALA A 36 2.13 -2.80 -2.45
CA ALA A 36 2.43 -4.08 -3.09
C ALA A 36 3.64 -4.01 -4.03
N LEU A 37 3.77 -2.93 -4.81
CA LEU A 37 4.93 -2.71 -5.66
C LEU A 37 6.21 -2.56 -4.84
N GLN A 38 6.18 -1.81 -3.74
CA GLN A 38 7.36 -1.66 -2.88
C GLN A 38 7.76 -3.01 -2.26
N ALA A 39 6.79 -3.78 -1.74
CA ALA A 39 7.06 -5.09 -1.15
C ALA A 39 7.58 -6.11 -2.17
N MET A 40 7.11 -6.07 -3.42
CA MET A 40 7.64 -6.93 -4.49
C MET A 40 9.02 -6.49 -4.98
N ALA A 41 9.35 -5.20 -4.95
CA ALA A 41 10.64 -4.67 -5.36
C ALA A 41 11.75 -4.96 -4.34
N THR A 42 11.41 -4.95 -3.04
CA THR A 42 12.33 -5.31 -1.95
C THR A 42 11.68 -6.36 -1.04
N PRO A 43 11.56 -7.62 -1.51
CA PRO A 43 10.84 -8.65 -0.79
C PRO A 43 11.63 -9.11 0.43
N VAL A 44 11.02 -8.93 1.61
CA VAL A 44 11.53 -9.50 2.87
C VAL A 44 10.81 -10.83 3.09
N LEU A 45 11.49 -11.93 2.78
CA LEU A 45 10.92 -13.28 2.82
C LEU A 45 11.60 -14.10 3.90
N ASP A 46 10.81 -14.62 4.84
CA ASP A 46 11.31 -15.56 5.87
C ASP A 46 11.82 -16.87 5.24
N VAL A 47 11.27 -17.27 4.09
CA VAL A 47 11.60 -18.53 3.41
C VAL A 47 11.70 -18.30 1.90
N GLY A 48 12.82 -18.75 1.33
CA GLY A 48 13.10 -18.66 -0.10
C GLY A 48 12.37 -19.68 -0.96
N PHE A 49 12.59 -19.59 -2.27
CA PHE A 49 12.13 -20.58 -3.24
C PHE A 49 12.75 -21.96 -2.91
N PRO A 50 11.99 -23.08 -3.06
CA PRO A 50 10.64 -23.23 -3.62
C PRO A 50 9.53 -23.40 -2.56
N HIS A 51 9.63 -22.76 -1.39
CA HIS A 51 8.65 -22.97 -0.32
C HIS A 51 7.28 -22.34 -0.64
N PHE A 52 6.17 -22.93 -0.18
CA PHE A 52 4.82 -22.37 -0.39
C PHE A 52 4.70 -20.89 0.02
N ARG A 53 5.34 -20.50 1.14
CA ARG A 53 5.34 -19.10 1.61
C ARG A 53 5.95 -18.12 0.61
N TYR A 54 6.94 -18.55 -0.19
CA TYR A 54 7.51 -17.75 -1.27
C TYR A 54 6.43 -17.40 -2.31
N PHE A 55 5.75 -18.42 -2.85
CA PHE A 55 4.67 -18.21 -3.82
C PHE A 55 3.48 -17.47 -3.23
N HIS A 56 3.16 -17.75 -1.96
CA HIS A 56 2.09 -17.08 -1.23
C HIS A 56 2.28 -15.56 -1.18
N PHE A 57 3.51 -15.12 -0.90
CA PHE A 57 3.85 -13.71 -0.94
C PHE A 57 3.55 -13.09 -2.31
N PHE A 58 4.06 -13.66 -3.41
CA PHE A 58 3.87 -13.04 -4.72
C PHE A 58 2.40 -13.07 -5.19
N TYR A 59 1.67 -14.17 -5.03
CA TYR A 59 0.28 -14.21 -5.51
C TYR A 59 -0.61 -13.23 -4.75
N THR A 60 -0.40 -13.05 -3.45
CA THR A 60 -1.23 -12.13 -2.65
C THR A 60 -1.01 -10.68 -3.08
N HIS A 61 0.24 -10.29 -3.35
CA HIS A 61 0.57 -8.94 -3.80
C HIS A 61 0.09 -8.67 -5.22
N ILE A 62 0.23 -9.65 -6.12
CA ILE A 62 -0.34 -9.60 -7.48
C ILE A 62 -1.86 -9.48 -7.39
N GLY A 63 -2.52 -10.22 -6.49
CA GLY A 63 -3.97 -10.16 -6.30
C GLY A 63 -4.49 -8.77 -5.90
N ILE A 64 -3.74 -8.05 -5.05
CA ILE A 64 -4.06 -6.66 -4.69
C ILE A 64 -4.00 -5.76 -5.94
N ILE A 65 -2.93 -5.86 -6.72
CA ILE A 65 -2.71 -5.04 -7.93
C ILE A 65 -3.78 -5.34 -8.99
N VAL A 66 -4.03 -6.63 -9.25
CA VAL A 66 -5.05 -7.08 -10.21
C VAL A 66 -6.44 -6.59 -9.79
N THR A 67 -6.76 -6.63 -8.49
CA THR A 67 -8.04 -6.09 -8.00
C THR A 67 -8.17 -4.60 -8.28
N ALA A 68 -7.13 -3.82 -8.01
CA ALA A 68 -7.13 -2.39 -8.30
C ALA A 68 -7.37 -2.13 -9.80
N PHE A 69 -6.66 -2.83 -10.68
CA PHE A 69 -6.83 -2.70 -12.13
C PHE A 69 -8.18 -3.21 -12.63
N TYR A 70 -8.72 -4.28 -12.04
CA TYR A 70 -10.06 -4.76 -12.36
C TYR A 70 -11.10 -3.66 -12.14
N PHE A 71 -11.05 -2.96 -11.01
CA PHE A 71 -11.98 -1.85 -10.77
C PHE A 71 -11.72 -0.65 -11.70
N THR A 72 -10.45 -0.36 -12.02
CA THR A 72 -10.12 0.73 -12.95
C THR A 72 -10.59 0.46 -14.37
N TRP A 73 -10.30 -0.73 -14.91
CA TRP A 73 -10.55 -1.06 -16.31
C TRP A 73 -11.95 -1.63 -16.56
N MET A 74 -12.41 -2.56 -15.72
CA MET A 74 -13.69 -3.24 -15.93
C MET A 74 -14.86 -2.51 -15.28
N LYS A 75 -14.64 -1.84 -14.14
CA LYS A 75 -15.69 -1.06 -13.44
C LYS A 75 -15.62 0.44 -13.73
N GLY A 76 -14.70 0.88 -14.57
CA GLY A 76 -14.58 2.28 -15.00
C GLY A 76 -14.22 3.25 -13.89
N TYR A 77 -13.63 2.77 -12.79
CA TYR A 77 -13.13 3.66 -11.74
C TYR A 77 -11.93 4.46 -12.26
N MET A 78 -11.91 5.76 -12.00
CA MET A 78 -10.81 6.63 -12.39
C MET A 78 -10.16 7.23 -11.13
N PRO A 79 -8.85 7.04 -10.93
CA PRO A 79 -8.13 7.63 -9.80
C PRO A 79 -8.26 9.15 -9.83
N THR A 80 -8.60 9.74 -8.69
CA THR A 80 -8.72 11.19 -8.52
C THR A 80 -7.70 11.70 -7.51
N PHE A 81 -7.37 13.00 -7.58
CA PHE A 81 -6.51 13.61 -6.57
C PHE A 81 -7.17 13.57 -5.18
N ASN A 82 -8.49 13.71 -5.10
CA ASN A 82 -9.22 13.51 -3.84
C ASN A 82 -9.05 12.09 -3.29
N GLY A 83 -8.88 11.07 -4.16
CA GLY A 83 -8.56 9.70 -3.75
C GLY A 83 -7.18 9.59 -3.10
N VAL A 84 -6.18 10.35 -3.58
CA VAL A 84 -4.86 10.47 -2.93
C VAL A 84 -5.03 11.00 -1.51
N ILE A 85 -5.75 12.12 -1.35
CA ILE A 85 -5.99 12.73 -0.03
C ILE A 85 -6.74 11.79 0.91
N LYS A 86 -7.82 11.14 0.45
CA LYS A 86 -8.55 10.16 1.27
C LYS A 86 -7.67 9.00 1.72
N THR A 87 -6.80 8.51 0.84
CA THR A 87 -5.88 7.42 1.18
C THR A 87 -4.86 7.89 2.21
N MET A 88 -4.29 9.10 2.05
CA MET A 88 -3.39 9.69 3.04
C MET A 88 -4.06 9.88 4.41
N VAL A 89 -5.32 10.33 4.43
CA VAL A 89 -6.11 10.42 5.66
C VAL A 89 -6.33 9.05 6.28
N ALA A 90 -6.68 8.04 5.48
CA ALA A 90 -6.84 6.67 5.98
C ALA A 90 -5.54 6.12 6.60
N LEU A 91 -4.39 6.35 5.96
CA LEU A 91 -3.09 5.97 6.52
C LEU A 91 -2.78 6.73 7.82
N ASN A 92 -3.09 8.02 7.88
CA ASN A 92 -2.91 8.82 9.09
C ASN A 92 -3.86 8.42 10.24
N ILE A 93 -5.04 7.87 9.93
CA ILE A 93 -5.94 7.28 10.93
C ILE A 93 -5.41 5.92 11.41
N LEU A 94 -4.84 5.10 10.51
CA LEU A 94 -4.23 3.82 10.86
C LEU A 94 -2.98 3.99 11.71
N LEU A 95 -2.18 5.03 11.45
CA LEU A 95 -0.91 5.29 12.12
C LEU A 95 -1.02 5.28 13.67
N PRO A 96 -1.88 6.08 14.33
CA PRO A 96 -2.00 6.04 15.79
C PRO A 96 -2.50 4.70 16.31
N ILE A 97 -3.38 4.00 15.58
CA ILE A 97 -3.87 2.67 15.96
C ILE A 97 -2.71 1.67 16.00
N ILE A 98 -1.85 1.69 14.98
CA ILE A 98 -0.70 0.80 14.88
C ILE A 98 0.37 1.18 15.91
N VAL A 99 0.61 2.48 16.14
CA VAL A 99 1.53 2.95 17.18
C VAL A 99 1.08 2.46 18.57
N VAL A 100 -0.20 2.63 18.91
CA VAL A 100 -0.76 2.13 20.18
C VAL A 100 -0.58 0.62 20.28
N THR A 101 -0.87 -0.12 19.21
CA THR A 101 -0.70 -1.58 19.19
C THR A 101 0.77 -1.99 19.37
N ASN A 102 1.70 -1.29 18.71
CA ASN A 102 3.14 -1.53 18.85
C ASN A 102 3.64 -1.29 20.27
N VAL A 103 3.07 -0.31 20.99
CA VAL A 103 3.38 -0.07 22.40
C VAL A 103 2.78 -1.15 23.30
N LEU A 104 1.50 -1.48 23.11
CA LEU A 104 0.79 -2.46 23.95
C LEU A 104 1.36 -3.88 23.85
N PHE A 105 1.75 -4.30 22.65
CA PHE A 105 2.20 -5.67 22.39
C PHE A 105 3.72 -5.78 22.18
N ASN A 106 4.45 -4.70 22.46
CA ASN A 106 5.89 -4.57 22.20
C ASN A 106 6.30 -5.00 20.77
N GLY A 107 5.45 -4.71 19.78
CA GLY A 107 5.64 -5.07 18.37
C GLY A 107 6.29 -3.94 17.56
N ASN A 108 6.61 -4.23 16.30
CA ASN A 108 7.16 -3.25 15.34
C ASN A 108 6.46 -3.33 13.97
N TYR A 109 5.13 -3.32 13.97
CA TYR A 109 4.32 -3.34 12.75
C TYR A 109 4.57 -2.08 11.91
N MET A 110 4.61 -2.28 10.59
CA MET A 110 4.90 -1.24 9.59
C MET A 110 6.21 -0.48 9.83
N PHE A 111 7.12 -1.06 10.63
CA PHE A 111 8.38 -0.43 11.04
C PHE A 111 8.15 0.98 11.61
N LEU A 112 7.18 1.13 12.52
CA LEU A 112 6.88 2.42 13.16
C LEU A 112 7.65 2.67 14.46
N ARG A 113 8.36 1.69 15.02
CA ARG A 113 9.25 1.87 16.17
C ARG A 113 10.72 1.88 15.75
N GLU A 114 11.11 0.89 14.96
CA GLU A 114 12.50 0.69 14.56
C GLU A 114 12.57 0.25 13.09
N LYS A 115 13.68 0.60 12.42
CA LYS A 115 13.91 0.21 11.03
C LYS A 115 14.33 -1.27 10.95
N PRO A 116 14.11 -1.94 9.81
CA PRO A 116 14.64 -3.29 9.57
C PRO A 116 16.17 -3.31 9.65
N VAL A 117 16.73 -4.39 10.19
CA VAL A 117 18.18 -4.54 10.40
C VAL A 117 18.92 -4.84 9.09
N ASP A 118 18.28 -5.52 8.13
CA ASP A 118 18.90 -6.01 6.88
C ASP A 118 19.04 -4.93 5.79
N GLY A 119 18.96 -3.65 6.15
CA GLY A 119 19.01 -2.53 5.24
C GLY A 119 17.68 -2.33 4.49
N SER A 120 17.24 -1.07 4.37
CA SER A 120 16.01 -0.75 3.64
C SER A 120 16.01 0.67 3.11
N LEU A 121 15.03 0.99 2.25
CA LEU A 121 14.80 2.37 1.83
C LEU A 121 14.57 3.33 3.03
N LEU A 122 14.15 2.79 4.18
CA LEU A 122 13.95 3.57 5.41
C LEU A 122 15.26 4.16 5.94
N ASP A 123 16.41 3.58 5.63
CA ASP A 123 17.71 4.05 6.13
C ASP A 123 18.03 5.46 5.62
N PHE A 124 17.57 5.79 4.42
CA PHE A 124 17.74 7.11 3.79
C PHE A 124 16.74 8.17 4.29
N LEU A 125 15.77 7.80 5.14
CA LEU A 125 14.65 8.67 5.52
C LEU A 125 14.87 9.46 6.83
N GLY A 126 16.07 9.39 7.43
CA GLY A 126 16.43 10.09 8.66
C GLY A 126 16.22 9.27 9.95
N PRO A 127 16.53 9.82 11.13
CA PRO A 127 16.40 9.11 12.40
C PRO A 127 14.94 8.97 12.87
N TYR A 128 14.69 8.03 13.78
CA TYR A 128 13.41 7.96 14.49
C TYR A 128 13.21 9.21 15.36
N PRO A 129 11.99 9.79 15.46
CA PRO A 129 10.74 9.42 14.77
C PRO A 129 10.53 10.14 13.43
N TRP A 130 11.47 10.99 13.00
CA TRP A 130 11.33 11.85 11.81
C TRP A 130 11.12 11.10 10.50
N TYR A 131 11.67 9.88 10.36
CA TYR A 131 11.44 9.09 9.15
C TYR A 131 9.97 8.70 8.94
N ILE A 132 9.13 8.72 9.99
CA ILE A 132 7.69 8.47 9.85
C ILE A 132 7.05 9.60 9.04
N LEU A 133 7.48 10.85 9.25
CA LEU A 133 7.04 11.98 8.43
C LEU A 133 7.59 11.86 7.00
N SER A 134 8.86 11.48 6.85
CA SER A 134 9.46 11.20 5.55
C SER A 134 8.69 10.12 4.78
N LEU A 135 8.23 9.06 5.46
CA LEU A 135 7.40 8.00 4.87
C LEU A 135 6.07 8.54 4.34
N GLN A 136 5.43 9.47 5.06
CA GLN A 136 4.22 10.11 4.57
C GLN A 136 4.48 10.94 3.32
N CYS A 137 5.60 11.66 3.26
CA CYS A 137 6.02 12.40 2.07
C CYS A 137 6.25 11.44 0.88
N VAL A 138 6.95 10.33 1.10
CA VAL A 138 7.19 9.31 0.07
C VAL A 138 5.87 8.72 -0.41
N ALA A 139 4.96 8.33 0.50
CA ALA A 139 3.65 7.82 0.15
C ALA A 139 2.85 8.83 -0.69
N PHE A 140 2.84 10.10 -0.29
CA PHE A 140 2.17 11.16 -1.04
C PHE A 140 2.75 11.34 -2.45
N ILE A 141 4.07 11.30 -2.60
CA ILE A 141 4.75 11.37 -3.91
C ILE A 141 4.34 10.18 -4.78
N VAL A 142 4.44 8.96 -4.25
CA VAL A 142 4.08 7.72 -4.98
C VAL A 142 2.62 7.76 -5.43
N PHE A 143 1.70 8.15 -4.54
CA PHE A 143 0.27 8.22 -4.87
C PHE A 143 -0.02 9.31 -5.91
N SER A 144 0.65 10.45 -5.81
CA SER A 144 0.55 11.54 -6.80
C SER A 144 1.08 11.09 -8.17
N CYS A 145 2.19 10.35 -8.20
CA CYS A 145 2.72 9.75 -9.43
C CYS A 145 1.73 8.77 -10.06
N LEU A 146 1.16 7.85 -9.26
CA LEU A 146 0.13 6.91 -9.73
C LEU A 146 -1.08 7.67 -10.32
N TRP A 147 -1.56 8.69 -9.62
CA TRP A 147 -2.65 9.54 -10.11
C TRP A 147 -2.31 10.21 -11.45
N LEU A 148 -1.12 10.81 -11.57
CA LEU A 148 -0.68 11.49 -12.79
C LEU A 148 -0.55 10.52 -13.98
N LEU A 149 0.01 9.33 -13.77
CA LEU A 149 0.16 8.30 -14.79
C LEU A 149 -1.20 7.90 -15.36
N PHE A 150 -2.16 7.58 -14.50
CA PHE A 150 -3.50 7.17 -14.91
C PHE A 150 -4.32 8.32 -15.51
N ARG A 151 -4.12 9.55 -15.04
CA ARG A 151 -4.75 10.73 -15.64
C ARG A 151 -4.27 10.97 -17.08
N LYS A 152 -2.97 10.81 -17.35
CA LYS A 152 -2.41 10.93 -18.71
C LYS A 152 -2.90 9.79 -19.60
N TRP A 153 -2.90 8.57 -19.10
CA TRP A 153 -3.37 7.39 -19.84
C TRP A 153 -4.83 7.52 -20.29
N ASN A 154 -5.72 7.98 -19.40
CA ASN A 154 -7.12 8.20 -19.75
C ASN A 154 -7.32 9.29 -20.83
N LYS A 155 -6.51 10.36 -20.81
CA LYS A 155 -6.54 11.39 -21.87
C LYS A 155 -6.14 10.81 -23.23
N LEU A 156 -5.11 9.95 -23.27
CA LEU A 156 -4.61 9.34 -24.51
C LEU A 156 -5.62 8.38 -25.15
N ILE A 157 -6.36 7.62 -24.32
CA ILE A 157 -7.38 6.69 -24.83
C ILE A 157 -8.59 7.44 -25.38
N ARG A 158 -9.03 8.52 -24.71
CA ARG A 158 -10.19 9.31 -25.15
C ARG A 158 -9.93 10.25 -26.33
N SER A 159 -8.67 10.46 -26.70
CA SER A 159 -8.29 11.25 -27.88
C SER A 159 -8.17 10.40 -29.16
N ARG A 160 -8.43 9.10 -29.09
CA ARG A 160 -8.54 8.18 -30.23
C ARG A 160 -9.99 7.79 -30.43
#